data_AF-I6MAM1-F1
#
_entry.id   AF-I6MAM1-F1
#
_cell.length_a   1.000
_cell.length_b   1.000
_cell.length_c   1.000
_cell.angle_alpha   90.00
_cell.angle_beta   90.00
_cell.angle_gamma   90.00
#
_symmetry.space_group_name_H-M   'P 1'
#
loop_
_entity.id
_entity.type
_entity.pdbx_description
1 polymer ?
#
loop_
_entity_poly.entity_id
_entity_poly.type
_entity_poly.pdbx_seq_one_letter_code
_entity_poly.pdbx_strand_id
1 'polypeptide(L)' 'ASIVPSHFAPDWVLNIKEPGQVWLVDYYDQNTPGIQMLEIEGFLHDGGWDSTKCYFPVAAHTMNKMPIINAKEK' A
#
# COMPACT_ATOMS: atom_id res chain seq x y z
N ALA A 1 -6.51 -2.30 -9.07
CA ALA A 1 -6.50 -1.67 -7.72
C ALA A 1 -6.48 -2.79 -6.71
N SER A 2 -5.58 -2.74 -5.74
CA SER A 2 -5.35 -3.83 -4.77
C SER A 2 -5.52 -3.36 -3.34
N ILE A 3 -6.02 -4.25 -2.50
CA ILE A 3 -6.07 -4.13 -1.04
C ILE A 3 -5.51 -5.43 -0.45
N VAL A 4 -4.54 -5.33 0.45
CA VAL A 4 -3.93 -6.49 1.10
C VAL A 4 -3.71 -6.25 2.59
N PRO A 5 -3.85 -7.27 3.45
CA PRO A 5 -3.48 -7.14 4.85
C PRO A 5 -1.96 -7.20 5.01
N SER A 6 -1.42 -6.43 5.96
CA SER A 6 -0.03 -6.55 6.43
C SER A 6 0.17 -7.87 7.19
N HIS A 7 1.40 -8.38 7.14
CA HIS A 7 1.81 -9.58 7.87
C HIS A 7 2.47 -9.25 9.22
N PHE A 8 2.66 -7.97 9.56
CA PHE A 8 3.41 -7.54 10.76
C PHE A 8 2.60 -6.71 11.76
N ALA A 9 1.49 -6.12 11.33
CA ALA A 9 0.69 -5.19 12.10
C ALA A 9 -0.78 -5.24 11.63
N PRO A 10 -1.74 -4.75 12.43
CA PRO A 10 -3.14 -4.65 12.03
C PRO A 10 -3.34 -3.50 11.04
N ASP A 11 -2.64 -3.55 9.90
CA ASP A 11 -2.71 -2.54 8.85
C ASP A 11 -3.21 -3.15 7.54
N TRP A 12 -4.07 -2.42 6.84
CA TRP A 12 -4.35 -2.66 5.42
C TRP A 12 -3.46 -1.78 4.55
N VAL A 13 -2.99 -2.33 3.43
CA VAL A 13 -2.30 -1.58 2.37
C VAL A 13 -3.24 -1.44 1.19
N LEU A 14 -3.62 -0.21 0.85
CA LEU A 14 -4.59 0.11 -0.20
C LEU A 14 -3.94 0.94 -1.31
N ASN A 15 -4.14 0.54 -2.56
CA ASN A 15 -3.75 1.35 -3.72
C ASN A 15 -4.92 2.25 -4.17
N ILE A 16 -4.70 3.56 -4.14
CA ILE A 16 -5.64 4.57 -4.65
C ILE A 16 -5.13 5.04 -6.02
N LYS A 17 -5.80 4.56 -7.07
CA LYS A 17 -5.30 4.58 -8.46
C LYS A 17 -5.06 5.97 -9.02
N GLU A 18 -6.11 6.78 -9.13
CA GLU A 18 -6.09 8.08 -9.79
C GLU A 18 -5.11 9.07 -9.12
N PRO A 19 -5.14 9.28 -7.78
CA PRO A 19 -4.21 10.19 -7.12
C PRO A 19 -2.79 9.61 -6.96
N GLY A 20 -2.58 8.32 -7.23
CA GLY A 20 -1.26 7.71 -7.08
C GLY A 20 -0.82 7.58 -5.63
N GLN A 21 -1.71 7.13 -4.76
CA GLN A 21 -1.42 7.03 -3.33
C GLN A 21 -1.50 5.59 -2.84
N VAL A 22 -0.64 5.24 -1.89
CA VAL A 22 -0.80 4.04 -1.07
C VAL A 22 -1.26 4.46 0.31
N TRP A 23 -2.38 3.92 0.78
CA TRP A 23 -2.85 4.19 2.14
C TRP A 23 -2.51 3.00 3.04
N LEU A 24 -1.88 3.30 4.16
CA LEU A 24 -1.70 2.38 5.28
C LEU A 24 -2.79 2.68 6.31
N VAL A 25 -3.72 1.75 6.47
CA VAL A 25 -4.88 1.90 7.34
C VAL A 25 -4.72 0.99 8.55
N ASP A 26 -4.35 1.56 9.69
CA ASP A 26 -4.30 0.88 10.98
C ASP A 26 -5.73 0.67 11.49
N TYR A 27 -6.13 -0.59 11.65
CA TYR A 27 -7.45 -1.00 12.11
C TYR A 27 -7.43 -1.60 13.52
N TYR A 28 -6.37 -1.38 14.30
CA TYR A 28 -6.29 -1.85 15.69
C TYR A 28 -7.50 -1.40 16.52
N ASP A 29 -7.87 -0.12 16.43
CA ASP A 29 -9.16 0.39 16.91
C ASP A 29 -10.08 0.66 15.72
N GLN A 30 -11.11 -0.18 15.58
CA GLN A 30 -12.09 -0.07 14.50
C GLN A 30 -12.93 1.21 14.56
N ASN A 31 -13.01 1.87 15.72
CA ASN A 31 -13.77 3.11 15.88
C ASN A 31 -12.94 4.34 15.48
N THR A 32 -11.61 4.25 15.57
CA THR A 32 -10.68 5.35 15.27
C THR A 32 -9.50 4.87 14.43
N PRO A 33 -9.73 4.43 13.17
CA PRO A 33 -8.66 3.92 12.33
C PRO A 33 -7.63 5.01 12.01
N GLY A 34 -6.35 4.66 12.14
CA GLY A 34 -5.23 5.51 11.72
C GLY A 34 -5.04 5.40 10.20
N ILE A 35 -4.91 6.53 9.50
CA ILE A 35 -4.66 6.53 8.05
C ILE A 35 -3.39 7.32 7.76
N GLN A 36 -2.40 6.64 7.19
CA GLN A 36 -1.21 7.25 6.62
C GLN A 36 -1.29 7.17 5.10
N MET A 37 -1.09 8.30 4.42
CA MET A 37 -1.12 8.39 2.97
C MET A 37 0.30 8.58 2.45
N LEU A 38 0.77 7.61 1.67
CA LEU A 38 2.05 7.69 0.97
C LEU A 38 1.79 8.19 -0.44
N GLU A 39 2.33 9.35 -0.76
CA GLU A 39 2.28 9.89 -2.11
C GLU A 39 3.30 9.17 -2.99
N ILE A 40 2.80 8.62 -4.09
CA ILE A 40 3.60 7.95 -5.10
C ILE A 40 3.37 8.70 -6.42
N GLU A 41 3.21 7.99 -7.52
CA GLU A 41 2.86 8.53 -8.82
C GLU A 41 1.53 7.94 -9.26
N GLY A 42 0.77 8.73 -10.01
CA GLY A 42 -0.56 8.38 -10.48
C GLY A 42 -0.62 7.03 -11.21
N PHE A 43 -1.84 6.50 -11.31
CA PHE A 43 -2.16 5.30 -12.06
C PHE A 43 -1.62 4.00 -11.47
N LEU A 44 -1.74 3.84 -10.14
CA LEU A 44 -1.48 2.56 -9.46
C LEU A 44 -2.52 1.51 -9.92
N HIS A 45 -2.04 0.35 -10.34
CA HIS A 45 -2.89 -0.75 -10.81
C HIS A 45 -2.93 -1.87 -9.78
N ASP A 46 -2.00 -2.81 -9.87
CA ASP A 46 -1.95 -3.99 -9.01
C ASP A 46 -0.68 -3.97 -8.16
N GLY A 47 -0.74 -4.67 -7.03
CA GLY A 47 0.40 -4.89 -6.16
C GLY A 47 0.24 -6.20 -5.42
N GLY A 48 1.34 -6.73 -4.91
CA GLY A 48 1.34 -7.99 -4.20
C GLY A 48 2.58 -8.14 -3.36
N TRP A 49 2.46 -8.89 -2.27
CA TRP A 49 3.59 -9.17 -1.39
C TRP A 49 4.68 -9.94 -2.12
N ASP A 50 5.93 -9.52 -1.91
CA ASP A 50 7.10 -10.30 -2.28
C ASP A 50 7.16 -11.64 -1.53
N SER A 51 8.16 -12.47 -1.84
CA SER A 51 8.34 -13.79 -1.20
C SER A 51 8.55 -13.70 0.32
N THR A 52 9.14 -12.61 0.81
CA THR A 52 9.40 -12.40 2.24
C THR A 52 8.21 -11.81 2.99
N LYS A 53 7.15 -11.41 2.27
CA LYS A 53 5.99 -10.69 2.79
C LYS A 53 6.32 -9.34 3.43
N CYS A 54 7.53 -8.81 3.19
CA CYS A 54 8.02 -7.55 3.76
C CYS A 54 7.82 -6.38 2.81
N TYR A 55 7.87 -6.63 1.51
CA TYR A 55 7.82 -5.60 0.49
C TYR A 55 6.56 -5.74 -0.35
N PHE A 56 5.90 -4.62 -0.59
CA PHE A 56 4.73 -4.52 -1.44
C PHE A 56 5.08 -3.70 -2.70
N PRO A 57 5.59 -4.35 -3.75
CA PRO A 57 5.71 -3.75 -5.06
C PRO A 57 4.34 -3.42 -5.65
N VAL A 58 4.22 -2.22 -6.22
CA VAL A 58 3.02 -1.73 -6.89
C VAL A 58 3.35 -1.39 -8.33
N ALA A 59 2.51 -1.79 -9.29
CA ALA A 59 2.66 -1.42 -10.67
C ALA A 59 2.01 -0.05 -10.94
N ALA A 60 2.80 0.95 -11.35
CA ALA A 60 2.34 2.23 -11.87
C ALA A 60 2.49 2.23 -13.41
N HIS A 61 1.59 1.52 -14.10
CA HIS A 61 1.76 1.13 -15.51
C HIS A 61 1.96 2.32 -16.46
N THR A 62 1.11 3.35 -16.36
CA THR A 62 1.19 4.54 -17.23
C THR A 62 2.49 5.33 -17.03
N MET A 63 3.14 5.17 -15.87
CA MET A 63 4.36 5.87 -15.51
C MET A 63 5.63 5.05 -15.78
N ASN A 64 5.50 3.78 -16.21
CA ASN A 64 6.62 2.83 -16.33
C ASN A 64 7.47 2.73 -15.05
N LYS A 65 6.83 2.73 -13.88
CA LYS A 65 7.49 2.64 -12.57
C LYS A 65 6.89 1.52 -11.71
N MET A 66 7.72 1.04 -10.79
CA MET A 66 7.32 0.06 -9.77
C MET A 66 7.76 0.52 -8.36
N PRO A 67 6.95 1.35 -7.70
CA PRO A 67 7.14 1.70 -6.29
C PRO A 67 7.17 0.46 -5.39
N ILE A 68 7.99 0.48 -4.34
CA ILE A 68 8.12 -0.61 -3.36
C ILE A 68 7.85 -0.04 -1.97
N ILE A 69 6.82 -0.57 -1.30
CA ILE A 69 6.49 -0.19 0.08
C ILE A 69 7.11 -1.20 1.05
N ASN A 70 7.76 -0.73 2.11
CA ASN A 70 8.31 -1.56 3.18
C ASN A 70 7.30 -1.66 4.33
N ALA A 71 6.73 -2.84 4.55
CA ALA A 71 5.67 -3.04 5.56
C ALA A 71 6.12 -2.92 7.02
N LYS A 72 7.44 -2.88 7.27
CA LYS A 72 8.00 -2.72 8.61
C LYS A 72 8.33 -1.26 8.94
N GLU A 73 8.30 -0.39 7.96
CA GLU A 73 8.64 1.02 8.09
C GLU A 73 7.34 1.82 7.99
N LYS A 74 6.96 2.47 9.09
CA LYS A 74 5.81 3.37 9.20
C LYS A 74 6.31 4.80 9.21
#